data_AF-A0A7C5YB59-F1
#
_entry.id   AF-A0A7C5YB59-F1
#
_cell.length_a   1.000
_cell.length_b   1.000
_cell.length_c   1.000
_cell.angle_alpha   90.00
_cell.angle_beta   90.00
_cell.angle_gamma   90.00
#
_symmetry.space_group_name_H-M   'P 1'
#
loop_
_entity.id
_entity.type
_entity.pdbx_description
1 polymer ?
#
loop_
_entity_poly.entity_id
_entity_poly.type
_entity_poly.pdbx_seq_one_letter_code
_entity_poly.pdbx_strand_id
1 'polypeptide(L)'
;MSVNEKEMQNEARPEGADMQGTKDEALQNLSQETQEAKGEGSVSMQRRTSTTQRQRAQKVKRRPKKARQVIQVPEEEPLEARLRSYELLYLVDAATGREEIDNISGGVVQRVERTGGYAESVKVSEVRRLEYPIKRSTHGIYVLINFRALPSVIKEIETFLRYNEHVLRYLIVATRQKTKSETAV
;
A
#
# COMPACT_ATOMS: atom_id res chain seq x y z
N MET A 1 -41.19 35.71 -48.92
CA MET A 1 -41.00 37.01 -48.24
C MET A 1 -40.29 36.70 -46.93
N SER A 2 -38.97 36.50 -46.87
CA SER A 2 -37.82 37.36 -47.26
C SER A 2 -37.74 38.65 -46.43
N VAL A 3 -36.88 38.64 -45.40
CA VAL A 3 -36.02 39.68 -44.79
C VAL A 3 -35.60 39.16 -43.40
N ASN A 4 -34.41 39.28 -42.81
CA ASN A 4 -33.08 39.88 -43.09
C ASN A 4 -32.11 39.23 -42.04
N GLU A 5 -30.91 38.76 -42.39
CA GLU A 5 -29.62 39.46 -42.53
C GLU A 5 -28.98 40.05 -41.23
N LYS A 6 -27.75 39.55 -40.97
CA LYS A 6 -26.56 40.15 -40.33
C LYS A 6 -26.43 40.19 -38.79
N GLU A 7 -25.44 39.45 -38.28
CA GLU A 7 -24.15 39.92 -37.69
C GLU A 7 -23.34 38.66 -37.31
N MET A 8 -22.25 38.30 -38.00
CA MET A 8 -20.86 38.78 -37.82
C MET A 8 -20.44 38.65 -36.34
N GLN A 9 -19.64 37.66 -35.94
CA GLN A 9 -18.16 37.68 -35.82
C GLN A 9 -17.81 36.42 -34.97
N ASN A 10 -16.65 35.78 -34.94
CA ASN A 10 -15.37 35.79 -35.66
C ASN A 10 -14.49 34.83 -34.83
N GLU A 11 -14.07 33.66 -35.32
CA GLU A 11 -12.94 32.94 -34.72
C GLU A 11 -12.27 32.03 -35.75
N ALA A 12 -11.30 32.62 -36.44
CA ALA A 12 -10.34 31.91 -37.28
C ALA A 12 -9.24 31.33 -36.38
N ARG A 13 -9.06 30.00 -36.44
CA ARG A 13 -7.90 29.30 -35.88
C ARG A 13 -7.11 28.70 -37.04
N PRO A 14 -5.88 29.15 -37.35
CA PRO A 14 -5.08 28.47 -38.35
C PRO A 14 -4.42 27.21 -37.75
N GLU A 15 -4.62 26.11 -38.45
CA GLU A 15 -3.86 24.87 -38.37
C GLU A 15 -2.41 25.07 -38.80
N GLY A 16 -1.51 24.24 -38.25
CA GLY A 16 -0.26 23.85 -38.89
C GLY A 16 0.99 24.10 -38.06
N ALA A 17 1.53 23.02 -37.46
CA ALA A 17 2.95 22.68 -37.52
C ALA A 17 3.23 21.42 -36.68
N ASP A 18 3.31 20.27 -37.35
CA ASP A 18 4.16 19.16 -36.93
C ASP A 18 5.63 19.60 -36.97
N MET A 19 6.49 19.07 -36.10
CA MET A 19 7.79 18.49 -36.47
C MET A 19 8.52 17.89 -35.26
N GLN A 20 8.96 16.65 -35.44
CA GLN A 20 9.78 15.87 -34.53
C GLN A 20 11.23 16.36 -34.49
N GLY A 21 11.82 16.28 -33.30
CA GLY A 21 13.23 15.94 -33.07
C GLY A 21 14.24 17.07 -33.15
N THR A 22 14.95 17.34 -32.05
CA THR A 22 16.38 16.99 -31.91
C THR A 22 16.98 17.46 -30.57
N LYS A 23 17.65 16.51 -29.89
CA LYS A 23 18.94 16.63 -29.18
C LYS A 23 19.03 17.34 -27.83
N ASP A 24 19.26 16.51 -26.81
CA ASP A 24 20.51 16.47 -26.04
C ASP A 24 21.15 17.82 -25.66
N GLU A 25 20.56 18.51 -24.67
CA GLU A 25 21.20 19.66 -24.00
C GLU A 25 21.01 19.60 -22.48
N ALA A 26 21.46 18.51 -21.85
CA ALA A 26 21.44 18.39 -20.38
C ALA A 26 22.66 17.68 -19.76
N LEU A 27 23.83 17.79 -20.40
CA LEU A 27 25.10 17.31 -19.84
C LEU A 27 26.23 18.29 -20.17
N GLN A 28 26.36 19.38 -19.41
CA GLN A 28 27.56 20.21 -19.34
C GLN A 28 27.41 21.23 -18.21
N ASN A 29 27.62 20.79 -16.97
CA ASN A 29 27.89 21.71 -15.87
C ASN A 29 29.13 21.23 -15.11
N LEU A 30 30.21 21.97 -15.38
CA LEU A 30 31.22 22.40 -14.41
C LEU A 30 31.98 21.29 -13.67
N SER A 31 32.89 20.67 -14.42
CA SER A 31 34.22 20.42 -13.88
C SER A 31 35.07 21.69 -14.12
N GLN A 32 35.88 22.06 -13.12
CA GLN A 32 37.00 23.03 -13.17
C GLN A 32 36.77 24.45 -12.61
N GLU A 33 36.83 24.55 -11.28
CA GLU A 33 37.46 25.61 -10.47
C GLU A 33 37.53 24.99 -9.06
N THR A 34 38.64 24.83 -8.34
CA THR A 34 39.83 25.66 -8.17
C THR A 34 40.94 24.77 -7.59
N GLN A 35 42.15 24.91 -8.12
CA GLN A 35 43.38 24.42 -7.50
C GLN A 35 43.75 25.34 -6.34
N GLU A 36 44.16 24.78 -5.19
CA GLU A 36 45.31 25.19 -4.37
C GLU A 36 45.14 24.76 -2.90
N ALA A 37 45.96 23.81 -2.46
CA ALA A 37 46.75 23.91 -1.22
C ALA A 37 47.74 22.73 -1.14
N LYS A 38 49.03 23.05 -1.21
CA LYS A 38 50.18 22.16 -1.02
C LYS A 38 50.63 22.17 0.44
N GLY A 39 51.32 21.08 0.84
CA GLY A 39 52.33 21.03 1.92
C GLY A 39 51.77 20.61 3.29
N GLU A 40 52.42 19.81 4.14
CA GLU A 40 53.77 19.23 4.24
C GLU A 40 53.61 17.97 5.15
N GLY A 41 54.25 16.83 4.93
CA GLY A 41 55.64 16.58 5.34
C GLY A 41 55.77 16.15 6.82
N SER A 42 55.85 14.85 7.10
CA SER A 42 56.75 14.32 8.15
C SER A 42 56.79 12.79 8.15
N VAL A 43 57.78 12.28 7.41
CA VAL A 43 58.41 10.99 7.69
C VAL A 43 59.26 11.17 8.94
N SER A 44 59.11 10.31 9.95
CA SER A 44 60.14 10.12 10.98
C SER A 44 60.49 8.64 11.12
N MET A 45 61.75 8.36 10.80
CA MET A 45 62.39 7.05 10.80
C MET A 45 63.69 7.21 11.59
N GLN A 46 63.74 6.69 12.83
CA GLN A 46 64.98 6.40 13.56
C GLN A 46 64.74 5.10 14.34
N ARG A 47 65.28 3.97 13.86
CA ARG A 47 66.62 3.40 14.10
C ARG A 47 66.76 2.68 15.46
N ARG A 48 66.82 1.35 15.33
CA ARG A 48 67.71 0.39 16.01
C ARG A 48 67.65 0.31 17.55
N THR A 49 67.22 -0.84 18.06
CA THR A 49 68.13 -1.88 18.60
C THR A 49 67.37 -3.17 18.91
N SER A 50 67.99 -4.27 18.53
CA SER A 50 67.67 -5.65 18.87
C SER A 50 67.86 -5.92 20.36
N THR A 51 66.96 -6.67 21.01
CA THR A 51 67.29 -7.83 21.87
C THR A 51 66.01 -8.38 22.53
N THR A 52 65.76 -9.66 22.26
CA THR A 52 65.14 -10.71 23.08
C THR A 52 64.30 -10.30 24.29
N GLN A 53 62.99 -10.52 24.22
CA GLN A 53 62.31 -11.24 25.29
C GLN A 53 61.09 -12.03 24.79
N ARG A 54 61.32 -13.34 24.75
CA ARG A 54 60.34 -14.41 24.64
C ARG A 54 59.35 -14.29 25.79
N GLN A 55 58.11 -13.87 25.55
CA GLN A 55 57.04 -14.05 26.53
C GLN A 55 55.67 -14.22 25.85
N ARG A 56 55.15 -15.44 26.06
CA ARG A 56 53.74 -15.85 25.97
C ARG A 56 52.99 -15.50 24.67
N ALA A 57 52.88 -16.54 23.84
CA ALA A 57 51.73 -16.76 22.99
C ALA A 57 50.44 -16.75 23.82
N GLN A 58 49.86 -15.58 24.03
CA GLN A 58 48.45 -15.48 24.35
C GLN A 58 47.71 -15.73 23.05
N LYS A 59 47.14 -16.93 22.99
CA LYS A 59 46.18 -17.41 22.02
C LYS A 59 45.03 -16.39 21.95
N VAL A 60 45.20 -15.36 21.12
CA VAL A 60 44.10 -14.51 20.68
C VAL A 60 43.18 -15.47 19.96
N LYS A 61 42.09 -15.85 20.64
CA LYS A 61 40.93 -16.46 20.02
C LYS A 61 40.49 -15.47 18.95
N ARG A 62 41.02 -15.63 17.73
CA ARG A 62 40.39 -15.10 16.53
C ARG A 62 39.00 -15.69 16.59
N ARG A 63 38.04 -14.87 17.05
CA ARG A 63 36.63 -15.16 16.82
C ARG A 63 36.58 -15.49 15.33
N PRO A 64 36.12 -16.69 14.93
CA PRO A 64 35.91 -16.92 13.52
C PRO A 64 35.04 -15.75 13.06
N LYS A 65 35.50 -14.99 12.06
CA LYS A 65 34.64 -14.03 11.38
C LYS A 65 33.46 -14.88 10.94
N LYS A 66 32.33 -14.76 11.66
CA LYS A 66 31.09 -15.44 11.32
C LYS A 66 30.93 -15.11 9.85
N ALA A 67 31.05 -16.14 9.00
CA ALA A 67 30.80 -16.03 7.59
C ALA A 67 29.52 -15.20 7.50
N ARG A 68 29.62 -14.07 6.81
CA ARG A 68 28.49 -13.22 6.46
C ARG A 68 27.50 -14.19 5.86
N GLN A 69 26.55 -14.65 6.68
CA GLN A 69 25.55 -15.60 6.23
C GLN A 69 24.90 -14.82 5.10
N VAL A 70 25.03 -15.36 3.89
CA VAL A 70 24.20 -14.95 2.78
C VAL A 70 22.82 -14.89 3.41
N ILE A 71 22.25 -13.69 3.49
CA ILE A 71 20.83 -13.57 3.82
C ILE A 71 20.22 -14.36 2.69
N GLN A 72 19.84 -15.61 2.99
CA GLN A 72 18.98 -16.37 2.11
C GLN A 72 17.77 -15.45 2.01
N VAL A 73 17.65 -14.77 0.86
CA VAL A 73 16.42 -14.10 0.49
C VAL A 73 15.41 -15.23 0.61
N PRO A 74 14.50 -15.19 1.59
CA PRO A 74 13.52 -16.24 1.75
C PRO A 74 12.82 -16.30 0.41
N GLU A 75 12.90 -17.46 -0.23
CA GLU A 75 12.10 -17.83 -1.38
C GLU A 75 10.71 -17.22 -1.15
N GLU A 76 10.29 -16.29 -2.03
CA GLU A 76 9.07 -15.53 -1.79
C GLU A 76 7.91 -16.51 -1.73
N GLU A 77 7.49 -16.84 -0.50
CA GLU A 77 6.25 -17.56 -0.24
C GLU A 77 5.17 -16.94 -1.12
N PRO A 78 4.52 -17.71 -2.01
CA PRO A 78 3.58 -17.15 -2.97
C PRO A 78 2.57 -16.31 -2.19
N LEU A 79 2.30 -15.08 -2.64
CA LEU A 79 1.44 -14.10 -1.95
C LEU A 79 0.14 -14.72 -1.43
N GLU A 80 -0.39 -15.71 -2.14
CA GLU A 80 -1.55 -16.51 -1.75
C GLU A 80 -1.42 -17.23 -0.41
N ALA A 81 -0.25 -17.78 -0.06
CA ALA A 81 0.00 -18.47 1.21
C ALA A 81 -0.12 -17.54 2.43
N ARG A 82 -0.01 -16.22 2.21
CA ARG A 82 -0.10 -15.20 3.27
C ARG A 82 -1.50 -14.61 3.41
N LEU A 83 -2.39 -14.85 2.45
CA LEU A 83 -3.78 -14.39 2.52
C LEU A 83 -4.57 -15.23 3.52
N ARG A 84 -5.33 -14.55 4.38
CA ARG A 84 -6.26 -15.19 5.31
C ARG A 84 -7.68 -14.88 4.89
N SER A 85 -8.58 -15.82 5.12
CA SER A 85 -10.01 -15.60 4.91
C SER A 85 -10.60 -14.83 6.09
N TYR A 86 -11.41 -13.84 5.74
CA TYR A 86 -12.14 -13.02 6.68
C TYR A 86 -13.60 -12.95 6.27
N GLU A 87 -14.44 -12.85 7.29
CA GLU A 87 -15.86 -12.58 7.18
C GLU A 87 -16.12 -11.25 7.89
N LEU A 88 -16.56 -10.24 7.14
CA LEU A 88 -16.98 -8.96 7.66
C LEU A 88 -18.51 -8.91 7.65
N LEU A 89 -19.08 -8.70 8.83
CA LEU A 89 -20.48 -8.38 9.01
C LEU A 89 -20.58 -6.96 9.55
N TYR A 90 -21.30 -6.08 8.86
CA TYR A 90 -21.61 -4.75 9.38
C TYR A 90 -23.11 -4.45 9.28
N LEU A 91 -23.55 -3.61 10.21
CA LEU A 91 -24.92 -3.16 10.36
C LEU A 91 -25.00 -1.69 9.98
N VAL A 92 -25.86 -1.38 9.03
CA VAL A 92 -26.13 -0.02 8.54
C VAL A 92 -27.50 0.43 9.02
N ASP A 93 -27.65 1.74 9.25
CA ASP A 93 -28.95 2.34 9.56
C ASP A 93 -29.94 2.16 8.41
N ALA A 94 -31.19 1.80 8.71
CA ALA A 94 -32.23 1.54 7.73
C ALA A 94 -32.67 2.78 6.93
N ALA A 95 -32.36 3.99 7.43
CA ALA A 95 -32.59 5.24 6.69
C ALA A 95 -31.57 5.48 5.57
N THR A 96 -30.50 4.68 5.51
CA THR A 96 -29.43 4.83 4.51
C THR A 96 -29.90 4.30 3.15
N GLY A 97 -29.63 5.06 2.09
CA GLY A 97 -29.94 4.67 0.72
C GLY A 97 -29.13 3.46 0.26
N ARG A 98 -29.64 2.75 -0.76
CA ARG A 98 -28.94 1.60 -1.33
C ARG A 98 -27.61 1.99 -1.97
N GLU A 99 -27.56 3.16 -2.61
CA GLU A 99 -26.35 3.70 -3.23
C GLU A 99 -25.23 3.90 -2.20
N GLU A 100 -25.54 4.46 -1.03
CA GLU A 100 -24.57 4.62 0.06
C GLU A 100 -24.08 3.27 0.59
N ILE A 101 -24.97 2.26 0.71
CA ILE A 101 -24.57 0.91 1.13
C ILE A 101 -23.59 0.31 0.11
N ASP A 102 -23.90 0.45 -1.17
CA ASP A 102 -23.05 -0.04 -2.25
C ASP A 102 -21.70 0.71 -2.27
N ASN A 103 -21.70 2.03 -2.02
CA ASN A 103 -20.47 2.84 -1.87
C ASN A 103 -19.61 2.39 -0.69
N ILE A 104 -20.21 2.08 0.46
CA ILE A 104 -19.50 1.54 1.63
C ILE A 104 -18.89 0.18 1.28
N SER A 105 -19.66 -0.69 0.64
CA SER A 105 -19.20 -2.02 0.24
C SER A 105 -18.04 -1.94 -0.77
N GLY A 106 -18.16 -1.09 -1.79
CA GLY A 106 -17.10 -0.84 -2.78
C GLY A 106 -15.86 -0.23 -2.14
N GLY A 107 -16.04 0.66 -1.17
CA GLY A 107 -14.95 1.21 -0.38
C GLY A 107 -14.19 0.16 0.43
N VAL A 108 -14.87 -0.87 0.94
CA VAL A 108 -14.19 -2.00 1.61
C VAL A 108 -13.45 -2.86 0.58
N VAL A 109 -14.09 -3.21 -0.53
CA VAL A 109 -13.50 -4.04 -1.60
C VAL A 109 -12.24 -3.40 -2.16
N GLN A 110 -12.27 -2.10 -2.46
CA GLN A 110 -11.11 -1.38 -2.98
C GLN A 110 -9.89 -1.44 -2.05
N ARG A 111 -10.09 -1.37 -0.73
CA ARG A 111 -9.00 -1.50 0.26
C ARG A 111 -8.41 -2.91 0.30
N VAL A 112 -9.26 -3.91 0.15
CA VAL A 112 -8.83 -5.32 0.04
C VAL A 112 -7.98 -5.51 -1.22
N GLU A 113 -8.47 -5.05 -2.37
CA GLU A 113 -7.82 -5.20 -3.68
C GLU A 113 -6.50 -4.44 -3.76
N ARG A 114 -6.43 -3.23 -3.18
CA ARG A 114 -5.19 -2.41 -3.14
C ARG A 114 -4.00 -3.15 -2.53
N THR A 115 -4.26 -4.10 -1.64
CA THR A 115 -3.22 -4.83 -0.89
C THR A 115 -3.02 -6.26 -1.43
N GLY A 116 -3.52 -6.54 -2.63
CA GLY A 116 -3.40 -7.85 -3.28
C GLY A 116 -4.34 -8.93 -2.73
N GLY A 117 -5.38 -8.53 -1.99
CA GLY A 117 -6.48 -9.41 -1.63
C GLY A 117 -7.60 -9.39 -2.68
N TYR A 118 -8.65 -10.17 -2.45
CA TYR A 118 -9.87 -10.15 -3.27
C TYR A 118 -11.12 -10.44 -2.45
N ALA A 119 -12.26 -9.91 -2.88
CA ALA A 119 -13.57 -10.22 -2.32
C ALA A 119 -14.17 -11.46 -2.99
N GLU A 120 -14.68 -12.40 -2.19
CA GLU A 120 -15.31 -13.63 -2.68
C GLU A 120 -16.82 -13.44 -2.90
N SER A 121 -17.50 -12.77 -1.96
CA SER A 121 -18.93 -12.53 -2.07
C SER A 121 -19.37 -11.35 -1.21
N VAL A 122 -20.28 -10.54 -1.73
CA VAL A 122 -21.00 -9.50 -0.99
C VAL A 122 -22.48 -9.90 -0.95
N LYS A 123 -23.07 -9.94 0.24
CA LYS A 123 -24.49 -10.24 0.45
C LYS A 123 -25.12 -9.14 1.27
N VAL A 124 -26.11 -8.48 0.70
CA VAL A 124 -26.93 -7.48 1.39
C VAL A 124 -28.23 -8.14 1.83
N SER A 125 -28.60 -7.96 3.08
CA SER A 125 -29.89 -8.43 3.61
C SER A 125 -30.98 -7.39 3.44
N GLU A 126 -32.22 -7.80 3.67
CA GLU A 126 -33.35 -6.86 3.79
C GLU A 126 -33.30 -6.12 5.13
N VAL A 127 -34.13 -5.08 5.24
CA VAL A 127 -34.30 -4.33 6.49
C VAL A 127 -34.83 -5.26 7.57
N ARG A 128 -34.16 -5.31 8.72
CA ARG A 128 -34.56 -6.11 9.89
C ARG A 128 -34.73 -5.22 11.10
N ARG A 129 -35.68 -5.57 11.97
CA ARG A 129 -35.86 -4.93 13.28
C ARG A 129 -34.74 -5.36 14.24
N LEU A 130 -34.18 -4.40 14.95
CA LEU A 130 -33.21 -4.64 16.01
C LEU A 130 -33.95 -4.87 17.33
N GLU A 131 -33.43 -5.79 18.15
CA GLU A 131 -34.04 -6.11 19.46
C GLU A 131 -33.94 -4.92 20.43
N TYR A 132 -32.88 -4.13 20.30
CA TYR A 132 -32.68 -2.88 21.03
C TYR A 132 -32.16 -1.80 20.08
N PRO A 133 -32.48 -0.52 20.33
CA PRO A 133 -32.03 0.56 19.48
C PRO A 133 -30.52 0.77 19.58
N ILE A 134 -29.85 0.93 18.44
CA ILE A 134 -28.43 1.27 18.34
C ILE A 134 -28.34 2.65 17.69
N LYS A 135 -27.67 3.62 18.35
CA LYS A 135 -27.63 5.03 17.92
C LYS A 135 -29.02 5.60 17.56
N ARG A 136 -30.06 5.20 18.30
CA ARG A 136 -31.49 5.57 18.10
C ARG A 136 -32.19 4.91 16.90
N SER A 137 -31.52 4.06 16.14
CA SER A 137 -32.15 3.26 15.08
C SER A 137 -32.75 1.98 15.63
N THR A 138 -34.02 1.70 15.31
CA THR A 138 -34.73 0.44 15.68
C THR A 138 -34.71 -0.60 14.57
N HIS A 139 -34.29 -0.20 13.36
CA HIS A 139 -34.18 -1.05 12.19
C HIS A 139 -32.78 -0.89 11.59
N GLY A 140 -32.29 -1.92 10.92
CA GLY A 140 -31.02 -1.84 10.20
C GLY A 140 -30.88 -2.92 9.13
N ILE A 141 -29.87 -2.72 8.29
CA ILE A 141 -29.55 -3.59 7.17
C ILE A 141 -28.20 -4.26 7.46
N TYR A 142 -28.16 -5.59 7.41
CA TYR A 142 -26.92 -6.33 7.54
C TYR A 142 -26.28 -6.53 6.17
N VAL A 143 -24.96 -6.34 6.12
CA VAL A 143 -24.15 -6.62 4.93
C VAL A 143 -23.02 -7.55 5.33
N LEU A 144 -22.89 -8.64 4.58
CA LEU A 144 -21.88 -9.68 4.76
C LEU A 144 -20.91 -9.66 3.58
N ILE A 145 -19.62 -9.54 3.89
CA ILE A 145 -18.55 -9.60 2.90
C ILE A 145 -17.57 -10.71 3.28
N ASN A 146 -17.42 -11.68 2.38
CA ASN A 146 -16.36 -12.69 2.47
C ASN A 146 -15.20 -12.23 1.58
N PHE A 147 -14.00 -12.20 2.13
CA PHE A 147 -12.83 -11.76 1.38
C PHE A 147 -11.55 -12.43 1.90
N ARG A 148 -10.53 -12.47 1.04
CA ARG A 148 -9.18 -12.91 1.41
C ARG A 148 -8.24 -11.72 1.34
N ALA A 149 -7.52 -11.46 2.42
CA ALA A 149 -6.63 -10.32 2.53
C ALA A 149 -5.41 -10.63 3.41
N LEU A 150 -4.39 -9.77 3.29
CA LEU A 150 -3.30 -9.72 4.25
C LEU A 150 -3.80 -9.16 5.60
N PRO A 151 -3.29 -9.65 6.74
CA PRO A 151 -3.68 -9.16 8.07
C PRO A 151 -3.44 -7.66 8.29
N SER A 152 -2.53 -7.05 7.52
CA SER A 152 -2.23 -5.60 7.58
C SER A 152 -3.43 -4.72 7.22
N VAL A 153 -4.33 -5.19 6.35
CA VAL A 153 -5.46 -4.43 5.82
C VAL A 153 -6.59 -4.27 6.83
N ILE A 154 -6.68 -5.19 7.80
CA ILE A 154 -7.81 -5.25 8.74
C ILE A 154 -7.96 -3.94 9.51
N LYS A 155 -6.85 -3.37 9.99
CA LYS A 155 -6.87 -2.10 10.73
C LYS A 155 -7.37 -0.93 9.87
N GLU A 156 -7.05 -0.93 8.58
CA GLU A 156 -7.51 0.11 7.65
C GLU A 156 -9.03 0.00 7.42
N ILE A 157 -9.55 -1.22 7.24
CA ILE A 157 -10.99 -1.48 7.09
C ILE A 157 -11.75 -1.10 8.37
N GLU A 158 -11.25 -1.49 9.55
CA GLU A 158 -11.84 -1.10 10.83
C GLU A 158 -11.93 0.41 10.98
N THR A 159 -10.88 1.12 10.59
CA THR A 159 -10.80 2.57 10.66
C THR A 159 -11.82 3.21 9.70
N PHE A 160 -11.89 2.71 8.47
CA PHE A 160 -12.86 3.16 7.47
C PHE A 160 -14.32 2.98 7.95
N LEU A 161 -14.66 1.80 8.46
CA LEU A 161 -16.01 1.50 8.96
C LEU A 161 -16.35 2.29 10.21
N ARG A 162 -15.37 2.55 11.09
CA ARG A 162 -15.57 3.34 12.31
C ARG A 162 -15.90 4.80 12.01
N TYR A 163 -15.26 5.39 11.00
CA TYR A 163 -15.51 6.79 10.60
C TYR A 163 -16.75 6.97 9.75
N ASN A 164 -17.35 5.88 9.26
CA ASN A 164 -18.59 5.97 8.52
C ASN A 164 -19.78 6.10 9.49
N GLU A 165 -20.49 7.23 9.42
CA GLU A 165 -21.59 7.53 10.36
C GLU A 165 -22.79 6.59 10.17
N HIS A 166 -23.03 6.12 8.94
CA HIS A 166 -24.13 5.21 8.60
C HIS A 166 -23.92 3.80 9.17
N VAL A 167 -22.68 3.43 9.52
CA VAL A 167 -22.36 2.15 10.14
C VAL A 167 -22.66 2.22 11.64
N LEU A 168 -23.60 1.39 12.07
CA LEU A 168 -24.01 1.28 13.47
C LEU A 168 -23.06 0.36 14.26
N ARG A 169 -22.67 -0.75 13.65
CA ARG A 169 -21.80 -1.78 14.26
C ARG A 169 -21.11 -2.59 13.18
N TYR A 170 -19.92 -3.11 13.48
CA TYR A 170 -19.21 -4.03 12.60
C TYR A 170 -18.54 -5.15 13.42
N LEU A 171 -18.32 -6.28 12.77
CA LEU A 171 -17.63 -7.45 13.29
C LEU A 171 -16.78 -8.05 12.16
N ILE A 172 -15.49 -8.20 12.40
CA ILE A 172 -14.57 -8.88 11.49
C ILE A 172 -14.11 -10.16 12.18
N VAL A 173 -14.29 -11.28 11.50
CA VAL A 173 -13.90 -12.60 12.00
C VAL A 173 -12.93 -13.24 11.02
N ALA A 174 -11.78 -13.70 11.52
CA ALA A 174 -10.90 -14.56 10.75
C ALA A 174 -11.55 -15.95 10.64
N THR A 175 -11.85 -16.40 9.43
CA THR A 175 -12.48 -17.69 9.19
C THR A 175 -11.44 -18.72 8.79
N ARG A 176 -11.60 -19.94 9.31
CA ARG A 176 -10.94 -21.10 8.74
C ARG A 176 -11.76 -21.49 7.51
N GLN A 177 -11.12 -21.61 6.35
CA GLN A 177 -11.77 -21.88 5.05
C GLN A 177 -12.94 -22.86 5.23
N LYS A 178 -14.18 -22.42 4.95
CA LYS A 178 -15.32 -23.32 4.85
C LYS A 178 -15.17 -24.03 3.50
N THR A 179 -14.87 -25.32 3.51
CA THR A 179 -15.07 -26.16 2.32
C THR A 179 -16.53 -25.97 1.90
N LYS A 180 -16.78 -25.66 0.62
CA LYS A 180 -18.16 -25.54 0.11
C LYS A 180 -18.88 -26.85 0.43
N SER A 181 -19.69 -26.86 1.47
CA SER A 181 -20.60 -27.95 1.76
C SER A 181 -21.71 -27.87 0.72
N GLU A 182 -21.51 -28.63 -0.34
CA GLU A 182 -22.49 -29.21 -1.25
C GLU A 182 -23.95 -28.89 -0.90
N THR A 183 -24.56 -28.01 -1.68
CA THR A 183 -26.02 -27.90 -1.74
C THR A 183 -26.53 -29.16 -2.45
N ALA A 184 -26.84 -30.19 -1.68
CA ALA A 184 -27.61 -31.34 -2.14
C ALA A 184 -29.07 -31.13 -1.74
N VAL A 185 -29.87 -30.52 -2.62
CA VAL A 185 -31.32 -30.77 -2.81
C VAL A 185 -31.69 -30.38 -4.24
#